data_AF-A0A1W9S3E1-F1
#
_entry.id   AF-A0A1W9S3E1-F1
#
_cell.length_a   1.000
_cell.length_b   1.000
_cell.length_c   1.000
_cell.angle_alpha   90.00
_cell.angle_beta   90.00
_cell.angle_gamma   90.00
#
_symmetry.space_group_name_H-M   'P 1'
#
loop_
_entity.id
_entity.type
_entity.pdbx_description
1 polymer ?
#
loop_
_entity_poly.entity_id
_entity_poly.type
_entity_poly.pdbx_seq_one_letter_code
_entity_poly.pdbx_strand_id
1 'polypeptide(L)'
;MAGENRQSEVRFTRTIGLFSATSIGIGAMIGAGIFVLSGIAVGYAGPAAIISYILAALITLFTALSYSELASSIPIAGGGYTYVHEAIGGSIAFMTGWSICFGCMVSCSLYAVGFAEHFLEFFHSFGIRDIAVTIIGIVIALFFVLLNIK
;
A
#
# COMPACT_ATOMS: atom_id res chain seq x y z
N MET A 1 -12.89 -2.22 46.92
CA MET A 1 -11.67 -1.41 46.68
C MET A 1 -10.76 -2.20 45.75
N ALA A 2 -10.26 -1.53 44.70
CA ALA A 2 -9.19 -1.92 43.76
C ALA A 2 -9.49 -3.09 42.80
N GLY A 3 -9.30 -2.98 41.48
CA GLY A 3 -8.70 -1.90 40.69
C GLY A 3 -9.17 -1.92 39.23
N GLU A 4 -9.51 -0.74 38.73
CA GLU A 4 -9.68 -0.44 37.31
C GLU A 4 -8.36 -0.71 36.57
N ASN A 5 -8.39 -1.67 35.65
CA ASN A 5 -7.32 -1.89 34.69
C ASN A 5 -7.45 -0.83 33.58
N ARG A 6 -7.02 0.42 33.86
CA ARG A 6 -6.89 1.46 32.82
C ARG A 6 -5.80 1.03 31.86
N GLN A 7 -6.19 0.48 30.73
CA GLN A 7 -5.31 0.41 29.58
C GLN A 7 -4.81 1.83 29.31
N SER A 8 -3.50 2.02 29.34
CA SER A 8 -2.86 3.28 28.99
C SER A 8 -3.26 3.61 27.56
N GLU A 9 -4.22 4.51 27.39
CA GLU A 9 -4.61 5.03 26.08
C GLU A 9 -3.36 5.64 25.46
N VAL A 10 -2.81 4.97 24.44
CA VAL A 10 -1.59 5.41 23.75
C VAL A 10 -1.92 6.72 23.05
N ARG A 11 -1.63 7.84 23.72
CA ARG A 11 -1.98 9.17 23.27
C ARG A 11 -0.92 9.67 22.30
N PHE A 12 -1.15 9.48 21.01
CA PHE A 12 -0.26 10.02 19.98
C PHE A 12 -0.29 11.55 19.98
N THR A 13 0.87 12.18 19.93
CA THR A 13 0.97 13.63 19.69
C THR A 13 0.51 13.92 18.27
N ARG A 14 -0.50 14.78 18.11
CA ARG A 14 -1.00 15.22 16.79
C ARG A 14 -0.03 16.24 16.19
N THR A 15 1.07 15.77 15.62
CA THR A 15 2.12 16.61 14.99
C THR A 15 2.03 16.63 13.47
N ILE A 16 1.23 15.74 12.85
CA ILE A 16 1.12 15.65 11.39
C ILE A 16 0.29 16.82 10.86
N GLY A 17 0.95 17.78 10.19
CA GLY A 17 0.31 18.86 9.45
C GLY A 17 -0.10 18.46 8.03
N LEU A 18 -0.76 19.37 7.30
CA LEU A 18 -1.25 19.13 5.94
C LEU A 18 -0.15 18.62 5.00
N PHE A 19 1.00 19.29 4.97
CA PHE A 19 2.11 18.92 4.08
C PHE A 19 2.67 17.52 4.39
N SER A 20 2.83 17.19 5.67
CA SER A 20 3.25 15.85 6.10
C SER A 20 2.21 14.78 5.75
N ALA A 21 0.92 15.07 5.92
CA ALA A 21 -0.14 14.13 5.55
C ALA A 21 -0.19 13.88 4.04
N THR A 22 -0.13 14.94 3.23
CA THR A 22 -0.15 14.81 1.76
C THR A 22 1.08 14.10 1.22
N SER A 23 2.28 14.38 1.77
CA SER A 23 3.50 13.69 1.36
C SER A 23 3.49 12.20 1.70
N ILE A 24 2.97 11.82 2.86
CA ILE A 24 2.74 10.40 3.22
C ILE A 24 1.78 9.77 2.20
N GLY A 25 0.68 10.45 1.85
CA GLY A 25 -0.27 9.96 0.86
C GLY A 25 0.36 9.73 -0.51
N ILE A 26 1.10 10.71 -1.04
CA ILE A 26 1.79 10.59 -2.34
C ILE A 26 2.81 9.46 -2.30
N GLY A 27 3.61 9.36 -1.23
CA GLY A 27 4.60 8.30 -1.06
C GLY A 27 3.98 6.91 -0.98
N ALA A 28 2.80 6.77 -0.39
CA ALA A 28 2.08 5.50 -0.33
C ALA A 28 1.43 5.10 -1.67
N MET A 29 1.16 6.04 -2.57
CA MET A 29 0.56 5.79 -3.88
C MET A 29 1.58 5.37 -4.96
N ILE A 30 2.81 5.89 -4.89
CA ILE A 30 3.86 5.55 -5.85
C ILE A 30 4.52 4.22 -5.45
N GLY A 31 4.42 3.21 -6.31
CA GLY A 31 5.08 1.92 -6.07
C GLY A 31 5.37 1.14 -7.36
N ALA A 32 5.70 -0.15 -7.25
CA ALA A 32 6.10 -1.01 -8.38
C ALA A 32 5.09 -1.07 -9.54
N GLY A 33 3.83 -0.72 -9.31
CA GLY A 33 2.80 -0.67 -10.35
C GLY A 33 3.21 0.19 -11.55
N ILE A 34 3.75 1.40 -11.34
CA ILE A 34 4.12 2.26 -12.48
C ILE A 34 5.33 1.72 -13.25
N PHE A 35 6.27 1.07 -12.56
CA PHE A 35 7.49 0.55 -13.16
C PHE A 35 7.25 -0.74 -13.96
N VAL A 36 6.40 -1.64 -13.45
CA VAL A 36 6.12 -2.93 -14.08
C VAL A 36 4.91 -2.86 -15.01
N LEU A 37 3.76 -2.42 -14.50
CA LEU A 37 2.50 -2.49 -15.28
C LEU A 37 2.49 -1.48 -16.44
N SER A 38 3.24 -0.39 -16.39
CA SER A 38 3.28 0.56 -17.50
C SER A 38 3.90 -0.04 -18.75
N GLY A 39 4.95 -0.85 -18.62
CA GLY A 39 5.55 -1.56 -19.76
C GLY A 39 4.55 -2.54 -20.38
N ILE A 40 3.85 -3.29 -19.54
CA ILE A 40 2.82 -4.25 -19.96
C ILE A 40 1.65 -3.54 -20.66
N ALA A 41 1.17 -2.42 -20.09
CA ALA A 41 0.06 -1.64 -20.64
C ALA A 41 0.39 -1.06 -22.02
N VAL A 42 1.59 -0.52 -22.20
CA VAL A 42 2.06 -0.04 -23.50
C VAL A 42 2.29 -1.20 -24.47
N GLY A 43 2.73 -2.36 -23.99
CA GLY A 43 2.85 -3.57 -24.82
C GLY A 43 1.52 -4.01 -25.44
N TYR A 44 0.40 -3.88 -24.72
CA TYR A 44 -0.93 -4.24 -25.23
C TYR A 44 -1.62 -3.11 -26.00
N ALA A 45 -1.62 -1.88 -25.48
CA ALA A 45 -2.40 -0.76 -26.04
C ALA A 45 -1.55 0.21 -26.89
N GLY A 46 -0.23 0.06 -26.90
CA GLY A 46 0.67 1.01 -27.54
C GLY A 46 0.57 2.42 -26.94
N PRO A 47 0.76 3.48 -27.75
CA PRO A 47 0.61 4.87 -27.29
C PRO A 47 -0.77 5.20 -26.71
N ALA A 48 -1.80 4.40 -27.02
CA ALA A 48 -3.15 4.60 -26.50
C ALA A 48 -3.28 4.25 -25.00
N ALA A 49 -2.27 3.63 -24.38
CA ALA A 49 -2.24 3.36 -22.94
C ALA A 49 -2.48 4.62 -22.09
N ILE A 50 -2.10 5.81 -22.59
CA ILE A 50 -2.36 7.10 -21.92
C ILE A 50 -3.85 7.34 -21.67
N ILE A 51 -4.72 6.88 -22.58
CA ILE A 51 -6.18 7.04 -22.44
C ILE A 51 -6.68 6.19 -21.27
N SER A 52 -6.17 4.96 -21.14
CA SER A 52 -6.48 4.08 -20.01
C SER A 52 -6.02 4.69 -18.68
N TYR A 53 -4.85 5.32 -18.65
CA TYR A 53 -4.36 6.02 -17.45
C TYR A 53 -5.22 7.22 -17.06
N ILE A 54 -5.66 8.04 -18.04
CA ILE A 54 -6.55 9.18 -17.77
C ILE A 54 -7.90 8.68 -17.21
N LEU A 55 -8.45 7.61 -17.78
CA LEU A 55 -9.71 7.04 -17.31
C LEU A 55 -9.57 6.47 -15.88
N ALA A 56 -8.48 5.76 -15.59
CA ALA A 56 -8.18 5.25 -14.26
C ALA A 56 -7.98 6.40 -13.24
N ALA A 57 -7.32 7.48 -13.62
CA ALA A 57 -7.13 8.66 -12.79
C ALA A 57 -8.49 9.32 -12.45
N LEU A 58 -9.40 9.40 -13.42
CA LEU A 58 -10.74 9.96 -13.19
C LEU A 58 -11.56 9.13 -12.20
N ILE A 59 -11.55 7.80 -12.33
CA ILE A 59 -12.25 6.89 -11.38
C ILE A 59 -11.64 7.01 -9.97
N THR A 60 -10.31 7.09 -9.91
CA THR A 60 -9.59 7.24 -8.63
C THR A 60 -9.89 8.58 -7.97
N LEU A 61 -10.04 9.65 -8.76
CA LEU A 61 -10.40 10.97 -8.25
C LEU A 61 -11.77 10.97 -7.56
N PHE A 62 -12.80 10.39 -8.19
CA PHE A 62 -14.12 10.27 -7.57
C PHE A 62 -14.06 9.45 -6.28
N THR A 63 -13.31 8.34 -6.30
CA THR A 63 -13.09 7.52 -5.10
C THR A 63 -12.41 8.31 -3.98
N ALA A 64 -11.37 9.09 -4.31
CA ALA A 64 -10.64 9.91 -3.34
C ALA A 64 -11.51 11.00 -2.72
N LEU A 65 -12.40 11.64 -3.50
CA LEU A 65 -13.34 12.63 -3.00
C LEU A 65 -14.33 12.02 -2.01
N SER A 66 -14.94 10.87 -2.33
CA SER A 66 -15.82 10.16 -1.40
C SER A 66 -15.11 9.75 -0.11
N TYR A 67 -13.86 9.26 -0.22
CA TYR A 67 -13.05 8.95 0.96
C TYR A 67 -12.67 10.20 1.78
N SER A 68 -12.48 11.36 1.13
CA SER A 68 -12.20 12.63 1.81
C SER A 68 -13.39 13.11 2.64
N GLU A 69 -14.62 12.94 2.14
CA GLU A 69 -15.84 13.28 2.89
C GLU A 69 -16.05 12.34 4.09
N LEU A 70 -15.77 11.05 3.92
CA LEU A 70 -15.82 10.08 5.01
C LEU A 70 -14.74 10.36 6.07
N ALA A 71 -13.52 10.70 5.65
CA ALA A 71 -12.42 11.01 6.57
C ALA A 71 -12.64 12.28 7.40
N SER A 72 -13.32 13.29 6.83
CA SER A 72 -13.69 14.50 7.58
C SER A 72 -14.88 14.29 8.52
N SER A 73 -15.80 13.40 8.16
CA SER A 73 -16.99 13.08 8.95
C SER A 73 -16.71 12.11 10.11
N ILE A 74 -15.81 11.14 9.90
CA ILE A 74 -15.48 10.06 10.85
C ILE A 74 -13.98 10.13 11.17
N PRO A 75 -13.53 11.01 12.08
CA PRO A 75 -12.12 11.25 12.38
C PRO A 75 -11.53 10.18 13.31
N ILE A 76 -11.74 8.90 12.97
CA ILE A 76 -11.30 7.73 13.74
C ILE A 76 -10.19 7.02 12.94
N ALA A 77 -9.15 6.56 13.63
CA ALA A 77 -8.09 5.77 13.02
C ALA A 77 -8.63 4.35 12.72
N GLY A 78 -8.80 4.01 11.44
CA GLY A 78 -9.26 2.67 11.08
C GLY A 78 -9.63 2.41 9.60
N GLY A 79 -9.53 3.40 8.72
CA GLY A 79 -9.61 3.24 7.27
C GLY A 79 -10.95 2.69 6.75
N GLY A 80 -10.92 2.07 5.57
CA GLY A 80 -12.14 1.63 4.85
C GLY A 80 -13.02 0.65 5.63
N TYR A 81 -12.44 -0.23 6.45
CA TYR A 81 -13.21 -1.12 7.34
C TYR A 81 -14.09 -0.32 8.31
N THR A 82 -13.51 0.69 8.95
CA THR A 82 -14.20 1.49 9.97
C THR A 82 -15.28 2.36 9.35
N TYR A 83 -15.03 2.93 8.18
CA TYR A 83 -16.05 3.71 7.46
C TYR A 83 -17.26 2.87 7.08
N VAL A 84 -17.05 1.64 6.60
CA VAL A 84 -18.15 0.72 6.28
C VAL A 84 -18.86 0.21 7.53
N HIS A 85 -18.11 -0.03 8.61
CA HIS A 85 -18.68 -0.45 9.89
C HIS A 85 -19.66 0.58 10.44
N GLU A 86 -19.27 1.86 10.43
CA GLU A 86 -20.12 2.96 10.91
C GLU A 86 -21.31 3.26 9.97
N ALA A 87 -21.14 3.07 8.65
CA ALA A 87 -22.20 3.40 7.69
C ALA A 87 -23.27 2.30 7.55
N ILE A 88 -22.89 1.02 7.55
CA ILE A 88 -23.76 -0.11 7.14
C ILE A 88 -23.85 -1.22 8.21
N GLY A 89 -22.82 -1.36 9.05
CA GLY A 89 -22.78 -2.36 10.13
C GLY A 89 -21.81 -3.52 9.91
N GLY A 90 -21.76 -4.43 10.89
CA GLY A 90 -20.62 -5.33 11.11
C GLY A 90 -20.35 -6.40 10.05
N SER A 91 -21.38 -7.01 9.44
CA SER A 91 -21.19 -8.14 8.51
C SER A 91 -20.58 -7.71 7.17
N ILE A 92 -21.05 -6.61 6.60
CA ILE A 92 -20.49 -6.06 5.36
C ILE A 92 -19.12 -5.45 5.63
N ALA A 93 -18.93 -4.79 6.79
CA ALA A 93 -17.63 -4.31 7.21
C ALA A 93 -16.59 -5.43 7.32
N PHE A 94 -16.97 -6.59 7.89
CA PHE A 94 -16.09 -7.76 7.95
C PHE A 94 -15.64 -8.24 6.58
N MET A 95 -16.55 -8.32 5.60
CA MET A 95 -16.19 -8.66 4.22
C MET A 95 -15.22 -7.63 3.63
N THR A 96 -15.46 -6.33 3.83
CA THR A 96 -14.55 -5.27 3.39
C THR A 96 -13.17 -5.41 4.02
N GLY A 97 -13.08 -5.70 5.32
CA GLY A 97 -11.82 -5.94 6.01
C GLY A 97 -11.01 -7.08 5.39
N TRP A 98 -11.67 -8.19 5.08
CA TRP A 98 -11.04 -9.31 4.37
C TRP A 98 -10.60 -8.93 2.95
N SER A 99 -11.42 -8.20 2.19
CA SER A 99 -11.04 -7.72 0.86
C SER A 99 -9.82 -6.80 0.89
N ILE A 100 -9.72 -5.91 1.90
CA ILE A 100 -8.54 -5.06 2.09
C ILE A 100 -7.32 -5.92 2.40
N CYS A 101 -7.44 -6.91 3.29
CA CYS A 101 -6.34 -7.82 3.63
C CYS A 101 -5.81 -8.57 2.40
N PHE A 102 -6.70 -9.16 1.60
CA PHE A 102 -6.32 -9.81 0.34
C PHE A 102 -5.73 -8.84 -0.66
N GLY A 103 -6.31 -7.64 -0.80
CA GLY A 103 -5.77 -6.58 -1.64
C GLY A 103 -4.34 -6.22 -1.26
N CYS A 104 -4.08 -6.00 0.03
CA CYS A 104 -2.74 -5.74 0.54
C CYS A 104 -1.78 -6.90 0.27
N MET A 105 -2.21 -8.15 0.45
CA MET A 105 -1.37 -9.33 0.18
C MET A 105 -0.96 -9.42 -1.30
N VAL A 106 -1.90 -9.20 -2.22
CA VAL A 106 -1.63 -9.15 -3.66
C VAL A 106 -0.72 -7.98 -4.01
N SER A 107 -0.94 -6.79 -3.43
CA SER A 107 -0.07 -5.63 -3.62
C SER A 107 1.36 -5.91 -3.13
N CYS A 108 1.53 -6.51 -1.95
CA CYS A 108 2.84 -6.91 -1.42
C CYS A 108 3.55 -7.89 -2.36
N SER A 109 2.83 -8.88 -2.90
CA SER A 109 3.39 -9.81 -3.88
C SER A 109 3.85 -9.09 -5.15
N LEU A 110 3.03 -8.18 -5.68
CA LEU A 110 3.38 -7.36 -6.85
C LEU A 110 4.63 -6.50 -6.60
N TYR A 111 4.74 -5.88 -5.43
CA TYR A 111 5.92 -5.11 -5.05
C TYR A 111 7.18 -5.98 -4.96
N ALA A 112 7.06 -7.18 -4.39
CA ALA A 112 8.18 -8.12 -4.28
C ALA A 112 8.67 -8.59 -5.65
N VAL A 113 7.77 -8.99 -6.53
CA VAL A 113 8.11 -9.42 -7.91
C VAL A 113 8.70 -8.26 -8.70
N GLY A 114 8.06 -7.10 -8.68
CA GLY A 114 8.54 -5.93 -9.41
C GLY A 114 9.92 -5.47 -8.96
N PHE A 115 10.19 -5.49 -7.64
CA PHE A 115 11.52 -5.19 -7.13
C PHE A 115 12.55 -6.26 -7.53
N ALA A 116 12.21 -7.54 -7.44
CA ALA A 116 13.11 -8.64 -7.77
C ALA A 116 13.59 -8.58 -9.24
N GLU A 117 12.69 -8.31 -10.18
CA GLU A 117 13.05 -8.18 -11.60
C GLU A 117 14.04 -7.02 -11.84
N HIS A 118 13.72 -5.83 -11.33
CA HIS A 118 14.61 -4.65 -11.48
C HIS A 118 15.95 -4.85 -10.76
N PHE A 119 15.94 -5.50 -9.59
CA PHE A 119 17.15 -5.80 -8.84
C PHE A 119 18.04 -6.78 -9.61
N LEU A 120 17.49 -7.85 -10.19
CA LEU A 120 18.23 -8.80 -11.01
C LEU A 120 18.81 -8.13 -12.26
N GLU A 121 18.03 -7.35 -13.00
CA GLU A 121 18.50 -6.64 -14.19
C GLU A 121 19.65 -5.68 -13.88
N PHE A 122 19.56 -4.95 -12.76
CA PHE A 122 20.61 -4.05 -12.30
C PHE A 122 21.94 -4.80 -12.12
N PHE A 123 21.95 -5.94 -11.42
CA PHE A 123 23.17 -6.71 -11.17
C PHE A 123 23.65 -7.51 -12.39
N HIS A 124 22.74 -7.92 -13.28
CA HIS A 124 23.09 -8.53 -14.54
C HIS A 124 23.85 -7.56 -15.45
N SER A 125 23.51 -6.27 -15.42
CA SER A 125 24.28 -5.21 -16.11
C SER A 125 25.75 -5.14 -15.67
N PHE A 126 26.05 -5.53 -14.43
CA PHE A 126 27.41 -5.64 -13.88
C PHE A 126 28.07 -7.02 -14.07
N GLY A 127 27.41 -7.97 -14.76
CA GLY A 127 27.95 -9.30 -15.02
C GLY A 127 27.96 -10.25 -13.81
N ILE A 128 27.16 -9.96 -12.77
CA ILE A 128 27.06 -10.78 -11.57
C ILE A 128 26.06 -11.92 -11.80
N ARG A 129 26.39 -13.13 -11.32
CA ARG A 129 25.56 -14.33 -11.51
C ARG A 129 24.24 -14.24 -10.73
N ASP A 130 23.14 -14.63 -11.37
CA ASP A 130 21.77 -14.61 -10.78
C ASP A 130 21.65 -15.33 -9.43
N ILE A 131 22.39 -16.43 -9.25
CA ILE A 131 22.40 -17.20 -8.01
C ILE A 131 22.95 -16.36 -6.84
N ALA A 132 23.99 -15.55 -7.08
CA ALA A 132 24.57 -14.71 -6.04
C ALA A 132 23.58 -13.60 -5.64
N VAL A 133 22.88 -13.00 -6.61
CA VAL A 133 21.88 -11.94 -6.39
C VAL A 133 20.69 -12.48 -5.61
N THR A 134 20.20 -13.68 -5.94
CA THR A 134 19.10 -14.34 -5.23
C THR A 134 19.46 -14.61 -3.77
N ILE A 135 20.67 -15.09 -3.48
CA ILE A 135 21.13 -15.34 -2.10
C ILE A 135 21.17 -14.04 -1.31
N ILE A 136 21.71 -12.96 -1.89
CA ILE A 136 21.74 -11.63 -1.26
C ILE A 136 20.32 -11.14 -0.96
N GLY A 137 19.40 -11.29 -1.91
CA GLY A 137 17.99 -10.93 -1.74
C GLY A 137 17.32 -11.67 -0.57
N ILE A 138 17.53 -12.99 -0.47
CA ILE A 138 17.01 -13.80 0.64
C ILE A 138 17.59 -13.34 1.99
N VAL A 139 18.89 -13.05 2.06
CA VAL A 139 19.55 -12.58 3.29
C VAL A 139 18.97 -11.24 3.74
N ILE A 140 18.78 -10.30 2.82
CA ILE A 140 18.16 -8.99 3.10
C ILE A 140 16.72 -9.18 3.59
N ALA A 141 15.93 -10.01 2.92
CA ALA A 141 14.55 -10.28 3.31
C ALA A 141 14.47 -10.89 4.72
N LEU A 142 15.30 -11.89 5.03
CA LEU A 142 15.36 -12.50 6.36
C LEU A 142 15.78 -11.48 7.42
N PHE A 143 16.74 -10.60 7.12
CA PHE A 143 17.16 -9.55 8.02
C PHE A 143 15.99 -8.59 8.36
N PHE A 144 15.24 -8.14 7.36
CA PHE A 144 14.06 -7.29 7.58
C PHE A 144 12.96 -7.99 8.37
N VAL A 145 12.69 -9.27 8.08
CA VAL A 145 11.71 -10.06 8.83
C VAL A 145 12.12 -10.18 10.30
N LEU A 146 13.40 -10.45 10.58
CA LEU A 146 13.92 -10.52 11.95
C LEU A 146 13.83 -9.20 12.69
N LEU A 147 14.02 -8.06 11.99
CA LEU A 147 13.81 -6.74 12.56
C LEU A 147 12.34 -6.44 12.84
N ASN A 148 11.42 -6.93 12.01
CA ASN A 148 9.99 -6.64 12.13
C ASN A 148 9.29 -7.47 13.21
N ILE A 149 9.82 -8.66 13.53
CA ILE A 149 9.27 -9.57 14.55
C ILE A 149 9.63 -9.15 15.98
N LYS A 150 10.64 -8.29 16.16
CA LYS A 150 11.15 -7.87 17.47
C LYS A 150 10.56 -6.53 17.92
#